data_AF-A0A2D0IK44-F1
#
_entry.id   AF-A0A2D0IK44-F1
#
_cell.length_a   1.000
_cell.length_b   1.000
_cell.length_c   1.000
_cell.angle_alpha   90.00
_cell.angle_beta   90.00
_cell.angle_gamma   90.00
#
_symmetry.space_group_name_H-M   'P 1'
#
loop_
_entity.id
_entity.type
_entity.pdbx_description
1 polymer ?
#
loop_
_entity_poly.entity_id
_entity_poly.type
_entity_poly.pdbx_seq_one_letter_code
_entity_poly.pdbx_strand_id
1 'polypeptide(L)' 'MVNLDCIPISAYCQYTGESIDAINKRLQRQFWIEGVHVLKVNGAKERWIDLTEVSKWARKNKMSIPSLEG' A
#
# COMPACT_ATOMS: atom_id res chain seq x y z
N MET A 1 -8.23 -1.90 20.30
CA MET A 1 -8.29 -1.40 18.90
C MET A 1 -7.93 -2.56 17.99
N VAL A 2 -8.77 -2.86 17.00
CA VAL A 2 -8.50 -3.92 16.03
C VAL A 2 -7.44 -3.39 15.07
N ASN A 3 -6.23 -3.96 15.09
CA ASN A 3 -5.22 -3.64 14.09
C ASN A 3 -5.57 -4.45 12.84
N LEU A 4 -6.10 -3.77 11.82
CA LEU A 4 -6.32 -4.40 10.52
C LEU A 4 -4.96 -4.41 9.81
N ASP A 5 -4.33 -5.57 9.71
CA ASP A 5 -3.05 -5.69 9.02
C ASP A 5 -3.24 -5.80 7.49
N CYS A 6 -4.41 -6.29 7.06
CA CYS A 6 -4.79 -6.39 5.65
C CYS A 6 -6.20 -5.86 5.43
N ILE A 7 -6.42 -5.12 4.35
CA ILE A 7 -7.74 -4.62 3.97
C ILE A 7 -8.01 -4.77 2.47
N PRO A 8 -9.27 -4.86 2.01
CA PRO A 8 -9.59 -4.84 0.58
C PRO A 8 -9.08 -3.59 -0.13
N ILE A 9 -8.74 -3.68 -1.41
CA ILE A 9 -8.29 -2.52 -2.22
C ILE A 9 -9.34 -1.41 -2.20
N SER A 10 -10.63 -1.76 -2.34
CA SER A 10 -11.74 -0.81 -2.28
C SER A 10 -11.72 0.04 -1.00
N ALA A 11 -11.53 -0.62 0.15
CA ALA A 11 -11.41 0.04 1.44
C ALA A 11 -10.14 0.91 1.51
N TYR A 12 -8.99 0.39 1.06
CA TYR A 12 -7.74 1.16 1.04
C TYR A 12 -7.90 2.46 0.25
N CYS A 13 -8.41 2.37 -0.98
CA CYS A 13 -8.70 3.52 -1.83
C CYS A 13 -9.63 4.53 -1.15
N GLN A 14 -10.69 4.05 -0.49
CA GLN A 14 -11.62 4.92 0.24
C GLN A 14 -10.95 5.67 1.40
N TYR A 15 -10.07 4.99 2.16
CA TYR A 15 -9.42 5.60 3.32
C TYR A 15 -8.26 6.53 2.96
N THR A 16 -7.51 6.24 1.90
CA THR A 16 -6.32 7.01 1.51
C THR A 16 -6.60 8.06 0.43
N GLY A 17 -7.75 7.98 -0.24
CA GLY A 17 -8.07 8.79 -1.42
C GLY A 17 -7.33 8.35 -2.68
N GLU A 18 -6.60 7.22 -2.62
CA GLU A 18 -5.88 6.70 -3.77
C GLU A 18 -6.82 5.96 -4.74
N SER A 19 -6.48 5.99 -6.02
CA SER A 19 -7.23 5.24 -7.03
C SER A 19 -6.66 3.83 -7.23
N ILE A 20 -7.51 2.92 -7.70
CA ILE A 20 -7.08 1.57 -8.11
C ILE A 20 -6.01 1.65 -9.21
N ASP A 21 -6.11 2.64 -10.10
CA ASP A 21 -5.10 2.92 -11.12
C ASP A 21 -3.73 3.28 -10.52
N ALA A 22 -3.69 4.10 -9.46
CA ALA A 22 -2.45 4.42 -8.76
C ALA A 22 -1.77 3.17 -8.18
N ILE A 23 -2.56 2.28 -7.56
CA ILE A 23 -2.07 0.99 -7.04
C ILE A 23 -1.54 0.12 -8.18
N ASN A 24 -2.27 -0.01 -9.29
CA ASN A 24 -1.84 -0.78 -10.45
C ASN A 24 -0.54 -0.20 -11.06
N LYS A 25 -0.41 1.13 -11.13
CA LYS A 25 0.84 1.78 -11.56
C LYS A 25 2.01 1.46 -10.65
N ARG A 26 1.80 1.36 -9.32
CA ARG A 26 2.85 0.91 -8.38
C ARG A 26 3.27 -0.53 -8.62
N LEU A 27 2.31 -1.42 -8.89
CA LEU A 27 2.60 -2.81 -9.27
C LEU A 27 3.36 -2.89 -10.59
N GLN A 28 2.92 -2.17 -11.62
CA GLN A 28 3.57 -2.13 -12.94
C GLN A 28 5.01 -1.61 -12.85
N ARG A 29 5.23 -0.55 -12.05
CA ARG A 29 6.56 0.03 -11.81
C ARG A 29 7.40 -0.77 -10.79
N GLN A 30 6.89 -1.90 -10.30
CA GLN A 30 7.56 -2.76 -9.31
C GLN A 30 7.89 -2.03 -7.99
N PHE A 31 7.19 -0.93 -7.68
CA PHE A 31 7.27 -0.31 -6.36
C PHE A 31 6.54 -1.15 -5.32
N TRP A 32 5.39 -1.70 -5.70
CA TRP A 32 4.67 -2.69 -4.92
C TRP A 32 4.76 -4.03 -5.63
N ILE A 33 4.70 -5.10 -4.85
CA ILE A 33 4.89 -6.48 -5.34
C ILE A 33 3.65 -7.30 -4.97
N GLU A 34 3.09 -8.02 -5.95
CA GLU A 34 2.02 -8.99 -5.71
C GLU A 34 2.54 -10.15 -4.85
N GLY A 35 1.79 -10.54 -3.82
CA GLY A 35 2.22 -11.48 -2.79
C GLY A 35 2.98 -10.85 -1.61
N VAL A 36 3.31 -9.55 -1.68
CA VAL A 36 3.96 -8.82 -0.57
C VAL A 36 3.08 -7.64 -0.13
N HIS A 37 2.86 -6.67 -1.01
CA HIS A 37 2.08 -5.47 -0.71
C HIS A 37 0.60 -5.66 -1.08
N VAL A 38 0.36 -6.45 -2.13
CA VAL A 38 -0.98 -6.75 -2.65
C VAL A 38 -1.18 -8.27 -2.64
N LEU A 39 -2.17 -8.74 -1.90
CA LEU A 39 -2.42 -10.15 -1.65
C LEU A 39 -3.64 -10.63 -2.42
N LYS A 40 -3.51 -11.77 -3.11
CA LYS A 40 -4.65 -12.55 -3.62
C LYS A 40 -5.11 -13.48 -2.51
N VAL A 41 -6.23 -13.14 -1.87
CA VAL A 41 -6.80 -13.94 -0.78
C VAL A 41 -7.81 -14.92 -1.38
N ASN A 42 -7.65 -16.21 -1.08
CA ASN A 42 -8.57 -17.22 -1.59
C ASN A 42 -9.99 -16.98 -1.05
N GLY A 43 -11.00 -17.03 -1.94
CA GLY A 43 -12.38 -16.74 -1.61
C GLY A 43 -12.75 -15.25 -1.51
N ALA A 44 -11.78 -14.34 -1.61
CA ALA A 44 -12.06 -12.91 -1.71
C ALA A 44 -12.38 -12.51 -3.15
N LYS A 45 -13.35 -11.59 -3.32
CA LYS A 45 -13.75 -11.07 -4.63
C LYS A 45 -12.73 -10.08 -5.23
N GLU A 46 -11.86 -9.53 -4.38
CA GLU A 46 -10.84 -8.58 -4.77
C GLU A 46 -9.50 -8.89 -4.09
N ARG A 47 -8.45 -8.23 -4.58
CA ARG A 47 -7.12 -8.27 -3.94
C ARG A 47 -7.13 -7.38 -2.69
N TRP A 48 -6.30 -7.74 -1.73
CA TRP A 48 -6.15 -7.03 -0.47
C TRP A 48 -4.81 -6.31 -0.43
N ILE A 49 -4.71 -5.26 0.37
CA ILE A 49 -3.49 -4.51 0.66
C ILE A 49 -2.98 -4.93 2.03
N ASP A 50 -1.72 -5.34 2.10
CA ASP A 50 -0.99 -5.52 3.36
C ASP A 50 -0.49 -4.16 3.84
N LEU A 51 -1.13 -3.63 4.89
CA LEU A 51 -0.82 -2.31 5.44
C LEU A 51 0.54 -2.28 6.13
N THR A 52 1.01 -3.42 6.62
CA THR A 52 2.33 -3.55 7.26
C THR A 52 3.44 -3.39 6.23
N GLU A 53 3.37 -4.12 5.12
CA GLU A 53 4.38 -4.03 4.06
C GLU A 53 4.34 -2.69 3.34
N VAL A 54 3.14 -2.14 3.08
CA VAL A 54 3.00 -0.78 2.55
C VAL A 54 3.60 0.26 3.48
N SER A 55 3.41 0.13 4.79
CA SER A 55 4.02 1.04 5.78
C SER A 55 5.54 0.94 5.80
N LYS A 56 6.10 -0.27 5.71
CA LYS A 56 7.55 -0.50 5.59
C LYS A 56 8.10 0.17 4.32
N TRP A 57 7.43 -0.03 3.19
CA TRP A 57 7.78 0.60 1.93
C TRP A 57 7.75 2.13 2.02
N ALA A 58 6.69 2.71 2.58
CA ALA A 58 6.56 4.16 2.72
C ALA A 58 7.68 4.75 3.58
N ARG A 59 8.03 4.10 4.70
CA ARG A 59 9.12 4.54 5.58
C ARG A 59 10.49 4.43 4.92
N LYS A 60 10.70 3.41 4.08
CA LYS A 60 11.94 3.22 3.32
C LYS A 60 12.09 4.22 2.18
N ASN A 61 10.99 4.58 1.53
CA ASN A 61 10.97 5.44 0.35
C ASN A 61 10.55 6.90 0.65
N LYS A 62 10.45 7.27 1.93
CA LYS A 62 10.21 8.66 2.31
C LYS A 62 11.35 9.53 1.75
N MET A 63 11.01 10.67 1.16
CA MET A 63 12.03 11.65 0.80
C MET A 63 12.71 12.13 2.09
N SER A 64 14.03 12.02 2.15
CA SER A 64 14.81 12.74 3.16
C SER A 64 14.68 14.22 2.84
N ILE A 65 13.83 14.94 3.58
CA ILE A 65 13.83 16.40 3.55
C ILE A 65 15.18 16.81 4.16
N PRO A 66 16.09 17.47 3.41
CA PRO A 66 17.26 18.07 4.04
C PRO A 66 16.73 19.05 5.08
N SER A 67 17.12 18.85 6.33
CA SER A 67 16.80 19.79 7.39
C SER A 67 17.23 21.17 6.93
N LEU A 68 16.28 22.12 6.91
CA LEU A 68 16.56 23.54 6.84
C LEU A 68 17.22 23.93 8.17
N GLU A 69 18.47 23.51 8.36
CA GLU A 69 19.33 24.11 9.36
C GLU A 69 19.96 25.34 8.69
N GLY A 70 19.32 26.48 8.95
CA GLY A 70 19.92 27.80 8.76
C GLY A 70 20.65 28.23 10.02
#